data_AF-A0A7C3K0P4-F1
#
_entry.id   AF-A0A7C3K0P4-F1
#
_cell.length_a   1.000
_cell.length_b   1.000
_cell.length_c   1.000
_cell.angle_alpha   90.00
_cell.angle_beta   90.00
_cell.angle_gamma   90.00
#
_symmetry.space_group_name_H-M   'P 1'
#
loop_
_entity.id
_entity.type
_entity.pdbx_description
1 polymer ?
#
loop_
_entity_poly.entity_id
_entity_poly.type
_entity_poly.pdbx_seq_one_letter_code
_entity_poly.pdbx_strand_id
1 'polypeptide(L)'
;MGFFDFLKGGGQGLRGGRKAPNTIETRTYDELIDEIMKWNIEQTDILSVLRGEIEEARLDSWSLALETGVRKGLDPASGHIDQSPLFPIFLDLHKFIRGLRTKLLANPTMKNVRKMEKSDSLSVCIICGIRALQKERGAKRLMDTIQWMLLERYLG
;
A
#
# COMPACT_ATOMS: atom_id res chain seq x y z
N MET A 1 -16.35 14.13 8.15
CA MET A 1 -15.79 14.89 7.00
C MET A 1 -14.33 14.54 6.89
N GLY A 2 -13.95 13.67 5.96
CA GLY A 2 -12.65 13.01 5.97
C GLY A 2 -12.21 12.58 4.58
N PHE A 3 -10.93 12.78 4.30
CA PHE A 3 -10.12 12.40 3.13
C PHE A 3 -10.63 12.73 1.71
N PHE A 4 -11.88 13.18 1.53
CA PHE A 4 -12.44 13.59 0.25
C PHE A 4 -12.53 15.12 0.04
N ASP A 5 -12.17 15.95 1.02
CA ASP A 5 -12.27 17.42 0.85
C ASP A 5 -11.15 18.03 -0.01
N PHE A 6 -10.18 17.24 -0.50
CA PHE A 6 -9.12 17.76 -1.38
C PHE A 6 -9.55 17.87 -2.85
N LEU A 7 -10.71 17.30 -3.24
CA LEU A 7 -11.27 17.41 -4.60
C LEU A 7 -12.63 18.12 -4.62
N LYS A 8 -12.80 19.17 -3.82
CA LYS A 8 -13.96 20.06 -3.94
C LYS A 8 -13.52 21.52 -3.98
N GLY A 9 -13.27 22.01 -5.19
CA GLY A 9 -13.32 23.43 -5.47
C GLY A 9 -14.75 23.95 -5.23
N GLY A 10 -14.84 25.09 -4.54
CA GLY A 10 -16.01 25.96 -4.52
C GLY A 10 -16.98 25.78 -3.36
N GLY A 11 -17.14 26.84 -2.55
CA GLY A 11 -18.36 27.09 -1.78
C GLY A 11 -18.15 27.42 -0.30
N GLN A 12 -18.49 28.65 0.06
CA GLN A 12 -18.42 29.26 1.39
C GLN A 12 -19.17 28.48 2.50
N GLY A 13 -18.51 28.41 3.67
CA GLY A 13 -19.01 28.96 4.94
C GLY A 13 -20.16 28.26 5.65
N LEU A 14 -19.87 27.65 6.81
CA LEU A 14 -20.68 27.79 8.04
C LEU A 14 -19.97 27.17 9.27
N ARG A 15 -19.69 28.06 10.23
CA ARG A 15 -19.72 27.92 11.71
C ARG A 15 -19.08 26.70 12.41
N GLY A 16 -18.05 27.03 13.20
CA GLY A 16 -18.14 26.90 14.67
C GLY A 16 -17.58 25.63 15.30
N GLY A 17 -16.45 25.77 15.99
CA GLY A 17 -15.96 24.80 16.98
C GLY A 17 -14.45 24.73 17.02
N ARG A 18 -13.84 25.34 18.06
CA ARG A 18 -12.40 25.26 18.35
C ARG A 18 -11.94 23.79 18.35
N LYS A 19 -11.18 23.39 17.34
CA LYS A 19 -10.30 22.21 17.40
C LYS A 19 -8.87 22.70 17.59
N ALA A 20 -8.13 21.98 18.44
CA ALA A 20 -6.70 22.17 18.69
C ALA A 20 -5.94 22.39 17.38
N PRO A 21 -4.83 23.14 17.37
CA PRO A 21 -4.08 23.39 16.15
C PRO A 21 -3.71 22.03 15.54
N ASN A 22 -4.39 21.67 14.45
CA ASN A 22 -3.95 20.57 13.61
C ASN A 22 -2.53 20.97 13.19
N THR A 23 -1.53 20.24 13.67
CA THR A 23 -0.20 20.27 13.07
C THR A 23 -0.41 20.03 11.59
N ILE A 24 -0.27 21.09 10.81
CA ILE A 24 -0.42 21.04 9.36
C ILE A 24 0.71 20.10 8.91
N GLU A 25 0.32 18.91 8.45
CA GLU A 25 1.22 17.93 7.88
C GLU A 25 1.80 18.53 6.59
N THR A 26 2.99 19.13 6.67
CA THR A 26 3.65 19.84 5.57
C THR A 26 4.41 18.91 4.63
N ARG A 27 4.58 17.63 5.02
CA ARG A 27 5.28 16.61 4.23
C ARG A 27 4.41 16.17 3.05
N THR A 28 5.06 15.91 1.92
CA THR A 28 4.43 15.27 0.76
C THR A 28 4.05 13.83 1.09
N TYR A 29 3.11 13.26 0.33
CA TYR A 29 2.69 11.86 0.53
C TYR A 29 3.88 10.88 0.45
N ASP A 30 4.81 11.11 -0.49
CA ASP A 30 5.98 10.25 -0.66
C ASP A 30 6.94 10.33 0.55
N GLU A 31 7.18 11.54 1.08
CA GLU A 31 8.00 11.72 2.30
C GLU A 31 7.38 11.05 3.53
N LEU A 32 6.06 11.14 3.68
CA LEU A 32 5.34 10.50 4.77
C LEU A 32 5.42 8.96 4.65
N ILE A 33 5.28 8.43 3.44
CA ILE A 33 5.41 7.00 3.17
C ILE A 33 6.83 6.52 3.43
N ASP A 34 7.85 7.27 3.01
CA ASP A 34 9.25 6.89 3.23
C ASP A 34 9.63 6.90 4.72
N GLU A 35 9.08 7.81 5.52
CA GLU A 35 9.25 7.78 6.98
C GLU A 35 8.55 6.57 7.63
N ILE A 36 7.30 6.30 7.24
CA ILE A 36 6.54 5.14 7.73
C ILE A 36 7.26 3.84 7.33
N MET A 37 7.80 3.79 6.11
CA MET A 37 8.64 2.69 5.64
C MET A 37 9.85 2.51 6.52
N LYS A 38 10.65 3.57 6.70
CA LYS A 38 11.88 3.51 7.49
C LYS A 38 11.58 3.01 8.90
N TRP A 39 10.54 3.55 9.53
CA TRP A 39 10.10 3.09 10.85
C TRP A 39 9.71 1.61 10.85
N ASN A 40 8.85 1.17 9.92
CA ASN A 40 8.41 -0.22 9.88
C ASN A 40 9.57 -1.19 9.61
N ILE A 41 10.53 -0.81 8.77
CA ILE A 41 11.72 -1.62 8.49
C ILE A 41 12.65 -1.69 9.70
N GLU A 42 12.85 -0.59 10.41
CA GLU A 42 13.76 -0.53 11.56
C GLU A 42 13.17 -1.18 12.82
N GLN A 43 11.85 -1.17 12.96
CA GLN A 43 11.16 -1.61 14.17
C GLN A 43 10.49 -2.98 14.03
N THR A 44 10.59 -3.63 12.87
CA THR A 44 10.01 -4.95 12.61
C THR A 44 10.92 -5.80 11.72
N ASP A 45 10.81 -7.13 11.82
CA ASP A 45 11.56 -8.06 10.98
C ASP A 45 10.92 -8.28 9.59
N ILE A 46 10.12 -7.33 9.10
CA ILE A 46 9.31 -7.51 7.89
C ILE A 46 10.14 -7.88 6.67
N LEU A 47 11.34 -7.30 6.50
CA LEU A 47 12.21 -7.65 5.36
C LEU A 47 12.72 -9.08 5.43
N SER A 48 13.07 -9.57 6.62
CA SER A 48 13.52 -10.95 6.82
C SER A 48 12.39 -11.93 6.50
N VAL A 49 11.19 -11.66 7.01
CA VAL A 49 9.99 -12.45 6.73
C VAL A 49 9.70 -12.49 5.23
N LEU A 50 9.70 -11.33 4.57
CA LEU A 50 9.38 -11.23 3.15
C LEU A 50 10.43 -11.93 2.27
N ARG A 51 11.72 -11.85 2.62
CA ARG A 51 12.78 -12.59 1.90
C ARG A 51 12.63 -14.12 2.02
N GLY A 52 12.03 -14.61 3.10
CA GLY A 52 11.72 -16.03 3.26
C GLY A 52 10.42 -16.48 2.58
N GLU A 53 9.49 -15.55 2.33
CA GLU A 53 8.14 -15.85 1.82
C GLU A 53 7.94 -15.47 0.34
N ILE A 54 8.78 -14.61 -0.22
CA ILE A 54 8.69 -14.15 -1.61
C ILE A 54 9.84 -14.73 -2.43
N GLU A 55 9.49 -15.55 -3.41
CA GLU A 55 10.41 -15.96 -4.46
C GLU A 55 10.80 -14.77 -5.34
N GLU A 56 12.07 -14.71 -5.75
CA GLU A 56 12.61 -13.59 -6.52
C GLU A 56 11.83 -13.33 -7.82
N ALA A 57 11.56 -14.38 -8.59
CA ALA A 57 10.81 -14.28 -9.84
C ALA A 57 9.37 -13.76 -9.65
N ARG A 58 8.78 -14.03 -8.48
CA ARG A 58 7.45 -13.53 -8.11
C ARG A 58 7.49 -12.03 -7.85
N LEU A 59 8.50 -11.55 -7.12
CA LEU A 59 8.72 -10.13 -6.90
C LEU A 59 8.95 -9.37 -8.21
N ASP A 60 9.73 -9.94 -9.12
CA ASP A 60 10.00 -9.35 -10.44
C ASP A 60 8.71 -9.25 -11.28
N SER A 61 7.89 -10.31 -11.26
CA SER A 61 6.60 -10.34 -11.96
C SER A 61 5.64 -9.26 -11.45
N TRP A 62 5.54 -9.11 -10.13
CA TRP A 62 4.73 -8.04 -9.52
C TRP A 62 5.24 -6.65 -9.90
N SER A 63 6.56 -6.46 -9.86
CA SER A 63 7.19 -5.20 -10.20
C SER A 63 6.89 -4.80 -11.64
N LEU A 64 7.02 -5.73 -12.58
CA LEU A 64 6.71 -5.51 -13.99
C LEU A 64 5.22 -5.19 -14.22
N ALA A 65 4.31 -5.92 -13.56
CA ALA A 65 2.88 -5.63 -13.64
C ALA A 65 2.55 -4.23 -13.10
N LEU A 66 3.18 -3.83 -11.99
CA LEU A 66 2.99 -2.50 -11.39
C LEU A 66 3.50 -1.37 -12.28
N GLU A 67 4.49 -1.59 -13.17
CA GLU A 67 4.90 -0.60 -14.18
C GLU A 67 3.76 -0.24 -15.14
N THR A 68 2.91 -1.21 -15.50
CA THR A 68 1.70 -0.95 -16.31
C THR A 68 0.66 -0.14 -15.53
N GLY A 69 0.64 -0.32 -14.21
CA GLY A 69 -0.27 0.33 -13.28
C GLY A 69 -1.60 -0.41 -13.15
N VAL A 70 -2.09 -0.54 -11.92
CA VAL A 70 -3.26 -1.37 -11.56
C VAL A 70 -4.50 -1.05 -12.41
N ARG A 71 -4.83 0.24 -12.60
CA ARG A 71 -6.03 0.63 -13.38
C ARG A 71 -5.96 0.19 -14.84
N LYS A 72 -4.80 0.37 -15.48
CA LYS A 72 -4.60 -0.01 -16.88
C LYS A 72 -4.48 -1.52 -17.02
N GLY A 73 -3.78 -2.14 -16.08
CA GLY A 73 -3.53 -3.57 -16.10
C GLY A 73 -4.71 -4.43 -15.64
N LEU A 74 -5.77 -3.88 -15.07
CA LEU A 74 -7.03 -4.58 -14.83
C LEU A 74 -8.17 -4.09 -15.73
N ASP A 75 -7.94 -3.01 -16.49
CA ASP A 75 -8.89 -2.30 -17.35
C ASP A 75 -10.39 -2.50 -16.99
N PRO A 76 -10.91 -1.78 -15.98
CA PRO A 76 -12.31 -1.91 -15.58
C PRO A 76 -13.30 -1.43 -16.67
N ALA A 77 -12.85 -0.70 -17.68
CA ALA A 77 -13.72 -0.25 -18.78
C ALA A 77 -14.12 -1.40 -19.71
N SER A 78 -13.32 -2.47 -19.76
CA SER A 78 -13.62 -3.69 -20.50
C SER A 78 -14.79 -4.50 -19.90
N GLY A 79 -15.18 -4.23 -18.64
CA GLY A 79 -16.18 -5.00 -17.89
C GLY A 79 -15.71 -6.40 -17.46
N HIS A 80 -14.55 -6.86 -17.92
CA HIS A 80 -14.01 -8.20 -17.68
C HIS A 80 -12.55 -8.12 -17.23
N ILE A 81 -12.36 -7.67 -15.98
CA ILE A 81 -11.02 -7.53 -15.38
C ILE A 81 -10.24 -8.86 -15.37
N ASP A 82 -10.96 -9.97 -15.34
CA ASP A 82 -10.46 -11.36 -15.35
C ASP A 82 -9.85 -11.76 -16.70
N GLN A 83 -10.18 -11.07 -17.78
CA GLN A 83 -9.61 -11.30 -19.11
C GLN A 83 -8.27 -10.57 -19.31
N SER A 84 -7.88 -9.69 -18.38
CA SER A 84 -6.59 -9.02 -18.48
C SER A 84 -5.43 -10.02 -18.31
N PRO A 85 -4.39 -9.97 -19.16
CA PRO A 85 -3.18 -10.78 -18.97
C PRO A 85 -2.47 -10.54 -17.62
N LEU A 86 -2.66 -9.37 -17.01
CA LEU A 86 -2.05 -9.02 -15.73
C LEU A 86 -2.94 -9.38 -14.53
N PHE A 87 -4.20 -9.77 -14.76
CA PHE A 87 -5.12 -10.20 -13.71
C PHE A 87 -4.52 -11.27 -12.77
N PRO A 88 -3.96 -12.40 -13.26
CA PRO A 88 -3.41 -13.43 -12.37
C PRO A 88 -2.26 -12.89 -11.50
N ILE A 89 -1.45 -11.97 -12.03
CA ILE A 89 -0.32 -11.38 -11.30
C ILE A 89 -0.82 -10.45 -10.19
N PHE A 90 -1.80 -9.60 -10.49
CA PHE A 90 -2.40 -8.72 -9.48
C PHE A 90 -3.21 -9.47 -8.43
N LEU A 91 -3.91 -10.54 -8.83
CA LEU A 91 -4.61 -11.42 -7.90
C LEU A 91 -3.65 -12.13 -6.97
N ASP A 92 -2.52 -12.61 -7.49
CA ASP A 92 -1.47 -13.23 -6.70
C ASP A 92 -0.88 -12.26 -5.65
N LEU A 93 -0.51 -11.04 -6.08
CA LEU A 93 -0.04 -9.99 -5.16
C LEU A 93 -1.08 -9.66 -4.08
N HIS A 94 -2.34 -9.51 -4.47
CA HIS A 94 -3.44 -9.21 -3.55
C HIS A 94 -3.64 -10.33 -2.51
N LYS A 95 -3.71 -11.59 -2.97
CA LYS A 95 -3.82 -12.76 -2.09
C LYS A 95 -2.61 -12.92 -1.18
N PHE A 96 -1.41 -12.64 -1.68
CA PHE A 96 -0.18 -12.70 -0.88
C PHE A 96 -0.25 -11.74 0.31
N ILE A 97 -0.57 -10.47 0.07
CA ILE A 97 -0.62 -9.46 1.14
C ILE A 97 -1.67 -9.83 2.18
N ARG A 98 -2.88 -10.25 1.77
CA ARG A 98 -3.94 -10.67 2.71
C ARG A 98 -3.58 -11.93 3.50
N GLY A 99 -2.96 -12.90 2.82
CA GLY A 99 -2.50 -14.14 3.43
C GLY A 99 -1.40 -13.88 4.47
N LEU A 100 -0.37 -13.13 4.08
CA LEU A 100 0.73 -12.77 4.97
C LEU A 100 0.25 -11.92 6.14
N ARG A 101 -0.66 -10.97 5.91
CA ARG A 101 -1.27 -10.17 6.98
C ARG A 101 -1.91 -11.05 8.04
N THR A 102 -2.64 -12.10 7.63
CA THR A 102 -3.24 -13.07 8.55
C THR A 102 -2.17 -13.84 9.33
N LYS A 103 -1.09 -14.30 8.67
CA LYS A 103 0.05 -14.95 9.35
C LYS A 103 0.71 -14.03 10.37
N LEU A 104 0.87 -12.75 10.04
CA LEU A 104 1.56 -11.76 10.86
C LEU A 104 0.75 -11.32 12.10
N LEU A 105 -0.56 -11.56 12.15
CA LEU A 105 -1.37 -11.28 13.35
C LEU A 105 -0.87 -12.02 14.60
N ALA A 106 -0.32 -13.23 14.41
CA ALA A 106 0.22 -14.04 15.49
C ALA A 106 1.74 -13.86 15.69
N ASN A 107 2.41 -13.05 14.86
CA ASN A 107 3.87 -12.94 14.89
C ASN A 107 4.32 -11.92 15.98
N PRO A 108 5.13 -12.34 16.97
CA PRO A 108 5.58 -11.45 18.04
C PRO A 108 6.44 -10.28 17.56
N THR A 109 7.10 -10.38 16.39
CA THR A 109 7.95 -9.31 15.84
C THR A 109 7.15 -8.17 15.20
N MET A 110 5.83 -8.31 15.10
CA MET A 110 4.91 -7.32 14.53
C MET A 110 4.22 -6.45 15.59
N LYS A 111 4.55 -6.63 16.88
CA LYS A 111 3.97 -5.85 17.99
C LYS A 111 4.26 -4.34 17.90
N ASN A 112 5.34 -3.96 17.23
CA ASN A 112 5.81 -2.58 17.12
C ASN A 112 5.42 -1.88 15.81
N VAL A 113 4.59 -2.52 14.98
CA VAL A 113 4.09 -1.92 13.74
C VAL A 113 3.39 -0.60 14.06
N ARG A 114 3.73 0.45 13.30
CA ARG A 114 3.17 1.78 13.51
C ARG A 114 1.67 1.75 13.29
N LYS A 115 0.90 1.96 14.36
CA LYS A 115 -0.57 2.01 14.29
C LYS A 115 -0.99 3.23 13.48
N MET A 116 -1.77 2.98 12.43
CA MET A 116 -2.42 4.03 11.65
C MET A 116 -3.92 4.02 12.00
N GLU A 117 -4.46 5.16 12.44
CA GLU A 117 -5.83 5.26 12.97
C GLU A 117 -6.94 4.79 12.01
N LYS A 118 -6.65 4.67 10.71
CA LYS A 118 -7.63 4.30 9.66
C LYS A 118 -7.13 3.25 8.66
N SER A 119 -5.90 2.76 8.81
CA SER A 119 -5.27 1.87 7.82
C SER A 119 -4.81 0.59 8.51
N ASP A 120 -5.06 -0.56 7.88
CA ASP A 120 -4.60 -1.85 8.40
C ASP A 120 -3.07 -1.86 8.47
N SER A 121 -2.55 -1.70 9.68
CA SER A 121 -1.14 -1.35 9.90
C SER A 121 -0.20 -2.48 9.47
N LEU A 122 -0.67 -3.74 9.56
CA LEU A 122 0.05 -4.90 9.04
C LEU A 122 0.14 -4.91 7.51
N SER A 123 -0.96 -4.61 6.80
CA SER A 123 -0.92 -4.49 5.34
C SER A 123 0.02 -3.36 4.92
N VAL A 124 0.00 -2.22 5.61
CA VAL A 124 0.96 -1.12 5.36
C VAL A 124 2.39 -1.57 5.60
N CYS A 125 2.66 -2.30 6.69
CA CYS A 125 3.99 -2.85 6.98
C CYS A 125 4.48 -3.79 5.85
N ILE A 126 3.62 -4.69 5.38
CA ILE A 126 3.92 -5.59 4.25
C ILE A 126 4.22 -4.79 2.98
N ILE A 127 3.40 -3.79 2.66
CA ILE A 127 3.60 -2.91 1.49
C ILE A 127 4.93 -2.18 1.59
N CYS A 128 5.29 -1.64 2.77
CA CYS A 128 6.58 -1.01 3.01
C CYS A 128 7.75 -1.98 2.75
N GLY A 129 7.61 -3.22 3.20
CA GLY A 129 8.62 -4.25 2.98
C GLY A 129 8.76 -4.65 1.51
N ILE A 130 7.65 -4.88 0.80
CA ILE A 130 7.66 -5.16 -0.65
C ILE A 130 8.32 -3.99 -1.40
N ARG A 131 7.92 -2.75 -1.09
CA ARG A 131 8.49 -1.53 -1.67
C ARG A 131 10.00 -1.44 -1.49
N ALA A 132 10.51 -1.81 -0.32
CA ALA A 132 11.95 -1.82 -0.04
C ALA A 132 12.67 -2.89 -0.88
N LEU A 133 12.13 -4.11 -0.97
CA LEU A 133 12.71 -5.17 -1.81
C LEU A 133 12.72 -4.80 -3.30
N GLN A 134 11.67 -4.13 -3.78
CA GLN A 134 11.62 -3.60 -5.14
C GLN A 134 12.68 -2.52 -5.39
N LYS A 135 12.94 -1.66 -4.38
CA LYS A 135 13.98 -0.63 -4.45
C LYS A 135 15.39 -1.25 -4.49
N GLU A 136 15.65 -2.28 -3.70
CA GLU A 136 16.91 -3.04 -3.73
C GLU A 136 17.19 -3.64 -5.12
N ARG A 137 16.13 -3.99 -5.87
CA ARG A 137 16.19 -4.55 -7.23
C ARG A 137 16.12 -3.51 -8.36
N GLY A 138 15.99 -2.22 -8.04
CA GLY A 138 15.91 -1.17 -9.05
C GLY A 138 14.62 -1.18 -9.89
N ALA A 139 13.50 -1.66 -9.33
CA ALA A 139 12.20 -1.61 -10.02
C ALA A 139 11.78 -0.17 -10.34
N LYS A 140 11.24 0.07 -11.55
CA LYS A 140 10.86 1.44 -11.99
C LYS A 140 9.63 1.97 -11.26
N ARG A 141 8.68 1.09 -10.94
CA ARG A 141 7.47 1.43 -10.20
C ARG A 141 7.42 0.63 -8.91
N LEU A 142 7.55 1.35 -7.81
CA LEU A 142 7.47 0.78 -6.48
C LEU A 142 6.02 0.69 -6.01
N MET A 143 5.72 -0.34 -5.21
CA MET A 143 4.42 -0.51 -4.58
C MET A 143 4.14 0.67 -3.63
N ASP A 144 2.90 1.15 -3.59
CA ASP A 144 2.45 2.18 -2.66
C ASP A 144 1.02 1.89 -2.16
N THR A 145 0.56 2.65 -1.15
CA THR A 145 -0.77 2.42 -0.58
C THR A 145 -1.92 2.77 -1.53
N ILE A 146 -1.69 3.61 -2.55
CA ILE A 146 -2.69 3.93 -3.57
C ILE A 146 -2.91 2.73 -4.49
N GLN A 147 -1.82 2.09 -4.94
CA GLN A 147 -1.88 0.87 -5.72
C GLN A 147 -2.55 -0.25 -4.92
N TRP A 148 -2.24 -0.38 -3.62
CA TRP A 148 -2.94 -1.30 -2.74
C TRP A 148 -4.45 -1.04 -2.67
N MET A 149 -4.87 0.21 -2.44
CA MET A 149 -6.29 0.58 -2.41
C MET A 149 -7.00 0.25 -3.74
N LEU A 150 -6.31 0.39 -4.87
CA LEU A 150 -6.86 0.01 -6.18
C LEU A 150 -7.02 -1.50 -6.32
N LEU A 151 -6.03 -2.29 -5.86
CA LEU A 151 -6.12 -3.74 -5.85
C LEU A 151 -7.30 -4.22 -4.99
N GLU A 152 -7.43 -3.70 -3.77
CA GLU A 152 -8.57 -4.00 -2.89
C GLU A 152 -9.91 -3.60 -3.54
N ARG A 153 -9.98 -2.48 -4.26
CA ARG A 153 -11.20 -2.07 -4.95
C ARG A 153 -11.60 -3.03 -6.08
N TYR A 154 -10.63 -3.58 -6.81
CA TYR A 154 -10.91 -4.42 -7.98
C TYR A 154 -11.00 -5.92 -7.65
N LEU A 155 -10.33 -6.37 -6.58
CA LEU A 155 -10.14 -7.79 -6.29
C LEU A 155 -10.62 -8.19 -4.87
N GLY A 156 -11.03 -7.22 -4.06
CA GLY A 156 -11.43 -7.39 -2.66
C GLY A 156 -12.92 -7.56 -2.44
#